data_AF-A0ABD2GTT7-F1
#
_entry.id   AF-A0ABD2GTT7-F1
#
_cell.length_a   1.000
_cell.length_b   1.000
_cell.length_c   1.000
_cell.angle_alpha   90.00
_cell.angle_beta   90.00
_cell.angle_gamma   90.00
#
_symmetry.space_group_name_H-M   'P 1'
#
loop_
_entity.id
_entity.type
_entity.pdbx_description
1 polymer ?
#
loop_
_entity_poly.entity_id
_entity_poly.type
_entity_poly.pdbx_seq_one_letter_code
_entity_poly.pdbx_strand_id
1 'polypeptide(L)'
;MTWNNKASAVLVTASTEVDKSGASYYGEQTLHFLSVSGETALVQLQKNGPIYDVSWSPSSSEFCVVYGFMPAKATVYNLKCDPLFDFGTGPRNAAYYSPQGHILILAGFGNLRGQMEVWDVKKYKQVSKPQAPDATHFSWCPDGEHVITSTCSPRLRVGNRFQVWHYGGAVVHKQEVAEGTELWEVRWQNLPPGSFPQRAVRYQQEAGPLGSTQPPPTQAYRPPALRHLPPAERARLHEEEPAQNLRPGDKSLSKAALKNQKKRDNKKAAKQELKTDPPSDPAPVSNNQSEPSIGETETDKKIKNLKKKLKAIEELKEQQTSGKVLQKNQLEKLQKEDQLLQELKELQISL
;
A
#
# COMPACT_ATOMS: atom_id res chain seq x y z
N MET A 1 -10.21 -13.03 -10.81
CA MET A 1 -10.47 -12.26 -12.05
C MET A 1 -11.81 -11.56 -11.91
N THR A 2 -11.93 -10.30 -12.29
CA THR A 2 -13.16 -9.51 -12.16
C THR A 2 -13.44 -8.76 -13.47
N TRP A 3 -14.59 -9.04 -14.09
CA TRP A 3 -15.05 -8.35 -15.29
C TRP A 3 -15.73 -7.04 -14.94
N ASN A 4 -15.60 -6.04 -15.81
CA ASN A 4 -16.44 -4.85 -15.73
C ASN A 4 -17.88 -5.16 -16.20
N ASN A 5 -18.84 -4.29 -15.85
CA ASN A 5 -20.26 -4.52 -16.17
C ASN A 5 -20.56 -4.57 -17.67
N LYS A 6 -19.74 -3.91 -18.50
CA LYS A 6 -19.87 -3.94 -19.97
C LYS A 6 -19.22 -5.18 -20.61
N ALA A 7 -18.60 -6.06 -19.81
CA ALA A 7 -17.81 -7.19 -20.28
C ALA A 7 -16.74 -6.83 -21.34
N SER A 8 -16.22 -5.61 -21.29
CA SER A 8 -15.22 -5.10 -22.23
C SER A 8 -13.79 -5.20 -21.69
N ALA A 9 -13.63 -5.38 -20.38
CA ALA A 9 -12.32 -5.55 -19.76
C ALA A 9 -12.41 -6.40 -18.49
N VAL A 10 -11.29 -7.04 -18.15
CA VAL A 10 -11.13 -7.88 -16.96
C VAL A 10 -9.86 -7.48 -16.20
N LEU A 11 -9.96 -7.47 -14.88
CA LEU A 11 -8.82 -7.34 -13.97
C LEU A 11 -8.44 -8.72 -13.45
N VAL A 12 -7.15 -9.03 -13.51
CA VAL A 12 -6.59 -10.32 -13.11
C VAL A 12 -5.53 -10.09 -12.05
N THR A 13 -5.84 -10.47 -10.81
CA THR A 13 -4.83 -10.60 -9.76
C THR A 13 -4.08 -11.90 -9.96
N ALA A 14 -2.78 -11.82 -10.20
CA ALA A 14 -1.88 -12.96 -10.23
C ALA A 14 -1.02 -12.97 -8.96
N SER A 15 -0.73 -14.15 -8.44
CA SER A 15 0.10 -14.34 -7.25
C SER A 15 1.18 -15.37 -7.52
N THR A 16 2.40 -15.09 -7.09
CA THR A 16 3.53 -16.01 -7.12
C THR A 16 3.95 -16.31 -5.68
N GLU A 17 4.30 -17.56 -5.36
CA GLU A 17 4.72 -17.94 -4.00
C GLU A 17 6.17 -17.56 -3.70
N VAL A 18 7.02 -17.56 -4.73
CA VAL A 18 8.46 -17.29 -4.59
C VAL A 18 8.77 -15.90 -5.12
N ASP A 19 8.92 -14.96 -4.20
CA ASP A 19 9.57 -13.69 -4.51
C ASP A 19 11.07 -13.95 -4.70
N LYS A 20 11.59 -13.65 -5.90
CA LYS A 20 13.02 -13.80 -6.23
C LYS A 20 13.93 -12.94 -5.33
N SER A 21 13.38 -11.92 -4.68
CA SER A 21 14.12 -11.08 -3.72
C SER A 21 14.17 -11.68 -2.31
N GLY A 22 13.34 -12.68 -2.00
CA GLY A 22 13.22 -13.29 -0.68
C GLY A 22 12.62 -12.37 0.39
N ALA A 23 12.04 -11.22 0.01
CA ALA A 23 11.53 -10.23 0.95
C ALA A 23 10.14 -10.60 1.52
N SER A 24 9.37 -11.43 0.81
CA SER A 24 8.03 -11.85 1.23
C SER A 24 7.91 -13.38 1.29
N TYR A 25 7.53 -13.90 2.44
CA TYR A 25 7.21 -15.33 2.64
C TYR A 25 5.91 -15.74 1.93
N TYR A 26 5.00 -14.79 1.73
CA TYR A 26 3.73 -15.00 1.03
C TYR A 26 3.81 -14.69 -0.47
N GLY A 27 5.03 -14.44 -0.95
CA GLY A 27 5.32 -14.10 -2.33
C GLY A 27 4.80 -12.72 -2.76
N GLU A 28 4.51 -12.56 -4.05
CA GLU A 28 4.17 -11.28 -4.69
C GLU A 28 2.81 -11.36 -5.39
N GLN A 29 2.04 -10.26 -5.34
CA GLN A 29 0.79 -10.11 -6.08
C GLN A 29 0.89 -8.99 -7.09
N THR A 30 0.49 -9.27 -8.32
CA THR A 30 0.43 -8.31 -9.42
C THR A 30 -1.00 -8.18 -9.93
N LEU A 31 -1.35 -6.98 -10.40
CA LEU A 31 -2.66 -6.71 -10.99
C LEU A 31 -2.51 -6.42 -12.48
N HIS A 32 -3.16 -7.24 -13.30
CA HIS A 32 -3.16 -7.12 -14.75
C HIS A 32 -4.51 -6.63 -15.23
N PHE A 33 -4.50 -5.70 -16.18
CA PHE A 33 -5.66 -5.26 -16.95
C PHE A 33 -5.62 -5.90 -18.33
N LEU A 34 -6.75 -6.45 -18.76
CA LEU A 34 -6.92 -7.03 -20.09
C LEU A 34 -8.23 -6.51 -20.70
N SER A 35 -8.14 -5.92 -21.89
CA SER A 35 -9.28 -5.50 -22.69
C SER A 35 -9.65 -6.55 -23.73
N VAL A 36 -10.92 -6.64 -24.12
CA VAL A 36 -11.37 -7.49 -25.24
C VAL A 36 -10.78 -7.06 -26.58
N SER A 37 -10.27 -5.83 -26.69
CA SER A 37 -9.53 -5.36 -27.87
C SER A 37 -8.12 -5.95 -28.00
N GLY A 38 -7.64 -6.68 -26.98
CA GLY A 38 -6.28 -7.22 -26.92
C GLY A 38 -5.27 -6.30 -26.22
N GLU A 39 -5.68 -5.10 -25.81
CA GLU A 39 -4.84 -4.22 -24.98
C GLU A 39 -4.63 -4.85 -23.60
N THR A 40 -3.38 -4.87 -23.14
CA THR A 40 -3.02 -5.39 -21.81
C THR A 40 -2.10 -4.40 -21.11
N ALA A 41 -2.21 -4.34 -19.78
CA ALA A 41 -1.36 -3.49 -18.96
C ALA A 41 -1.12 -4.10 -17.58
N LEU A 42 0.05 -3.82 -17.00
CA LEU A 42 0.35 -4.12 -15.60
C LEU A 42 0.06 -2.85 -14.77
N VAL A 43 -0.89 -2.93 -13.85
CA VAL A 43 -1.26 -1.81 -12.99
C VAL A 43 -0.13 -1.53 -11.99
N GLN A 44 0.45 -0.34 -12.06
CA GLN A 44 1.55 0.05 -11.18
C GLN A 44 1.01 0.49 -9.80
N LEU A 45 1.27 -0.33 -8.79
CA LEU A 45 0.85 -0.09 -7.41
C LEU A 45 1.96 0.66 -6.66
N GLN A 46 1.66 1.88 -6.20
CA GLN A 46 2.63 2.77 -5.57
C GLN A 46 3.02 2.41 -4.12
N LYS A 47 2.69 1.20 -3.66
CA LYS A 47 2.95 0.73 -2.30
C LYS A 47 3.07 -0.79 -2.32
N ASN A 48 4.16 -1.30 -1.75
CA ASN A 48 4.41 -2.74 -1.66
C ASN A 48 3.47 -3.40 -0.66
N GLY A 49 3.02 -4.62 -0.99
CA GLY A 49 2.18 -5.47 -0.16
C GLY A 49 1.04 -6.11 -0.95
N PRO A 50 0.12 -6.79 -0.27
CA PRO A 50 -0.97 -7.51 -0.94
C PRO A 50 -2.00 -6.57 -1.55
N ILE A 51 -2.77 -7.10 -2.49
CA ILE A 51 -3.99 -6.48 -3.01
C ILE A 51 -5.16 -7.03 -2.19
N TYR A 52 -5.77 -6.17 -1.38
CA TYR A 52 -6.90 -6.57 -0.53
C TYR A 52 -8.21 -6.63 -1.32
N ASP A 53 -8.44 -5.66 -2.21
CA ASP A 53 -9.68 -5.59 -2.99
C ASP A 53 -9.49 -4.81 -4.30
N VAL A 54 -10.29 -5.17 -5.30
CA VAL A 54 -10.35 -4.55 -6.62
C VAL A 54 -11.82 -4.40 -7.02
N SER A 55 -12.25 -3.16 -7.24
CA SER A 55 -13.66 -2.83 -7.46
C SER A 55 -13.84 -2.01 -8.73
N TRP A 56 -14.65 -2.50 -9.67
CA TRP A 56 -14.98 -1.77 -10.89
C TRP A 56 -16.03 -0.70 -10.62
N SER A 57 -15.87 0.47 -11.23
CA SER A 57 -16.96 1.44 -11.31
C SER A 57 -18.09 0.86 -12.18
N PRO A 58 -19.38 1.04 -11.81
CA PRO A 58 -20.51 0.57 -12.61
C PRO A 58 -20.52 1.09 -14.04
N SER A 59 -19.95 2.29 -14.26
CA SER A 59 -19.77 2.91 -15.58
C SER A 59 -18.79 2.15 -16.50
N SER A 60 -17.98 1.26 -15.92
CA SER A 60 -16.93 0.47 -16.57
C SER A 60 -15.80 1.32 -17.18
N SER A 61 -15.59 2.56 -16.71
CA SER A 61 -14.52 3.46 -17.17
C SER A 61 -13.33 3.59 -16.23
N GLU A 62 -13.47 3.12 -14.99
CA GLU A 62 -12.45 3.24 -13.94
C GLU A 62 -12.61 2.09 -12.93
N PHE A 63 -11.60 1.87 -12.11
CA PHE A 63 -11.61 0.89 -11.04
C PHE A 63 -10.81 1.38 -9.84
N CYS A 64 -11.21 0.98 -8.63
CA CYS A 64 -10.50 1.27 -7.38
C CYS A 64 -9.73 0.02 -6.93
N VAL A 65 -8.51 0.22 -6.45
CA VAL A 65 -7.66 -0.85 -5.89
C VAL A 65 -7.30 -0.48 -4.46
N VAL A 66 -7.45 -1.41 -3.52
CA VAL A 66 -7.00 -1.30 -2.13
C VAL A 66 -5.82 -2.24 -1.93
N TYR A 67 -4.65 -1.71 -1.61
CA TYR A 67 -3.39 -2.47 -1.68
C TYR A 67 -2.29 -1.96 -0.74
N GLY A 68 -1.24 -2.77 -0.60
CA GLY A 68 -0.03 -2.45 0.15
C GLY A 68 -0.18 -2.77 1.64
N PHE A 69 0.95 -3.01 2.33
CA PHE A 69 0.92 -3.39 3.74
C PHE A 69 0.17 -2.38 4.61
N MET A 70 -0.65 -2.87 5.55
CA MET A 70 -1.48 -2.03 6.41
C MET A 70 -0.65 -0.96 7.13
N PRO A 71 -1.09 0.31 7.18
CA PRO A 71 -2.34 0.85 6.64
C PRO A 71 -2.38 0.87 5.11
N ALA A 72 -3.41 0.29 4.48
CA ALA A 72 -3.48 0.12 3.03
C ALA A 72 -3.66 1.45 2.29
N LYS A 73 -3.06 1.51 1.10
CA LYS A 73 -3.30 2.57 0.12
C LYS A 73 -4.55 2.24 -0.69
N ALA A 74 -5.29 3.26 -1.11
CA ALA A 74 -6.38 3.09 -2.08
C ALA A 74 -6.27 4.12 -3.18
N THR A 75 -6.40 3.66 -4.43
CA THR A 75 -6.23 4.50 -5.61
C THR A 75 -7.25 4.11 -6.68
N VAL A 76 -7.87 5.11 -7.31
CA VAL A 76 -8.71 4.94 -8.52
C VAL A 76 -7.80 5.03 -9.74
N TYR A 77 -8.00 4.12 -10.70
CA TYR A 77 -7.29 4.05 -11.96
C TYR A 77 -8.26 4.13 -13.14
N ASN A 78 -7.80 4.73 -14.25
CA ASN A 78 -8.51 4.71 -15.53
C ASN A 78 -8.26 3.38 -16.28
N LEU A 79 -8.87 3.21 -17.45
CA LEU A 79 -8.64 2.02 -18.31
C LEU A 79 -7.21 1.90 -18.87
N LYS A 80 -6.43 2.99 -18.87
CA LYS A 80 -5.00 2.97 -19.23
C LYS A 80 -4.10 2.57 -18.06
N CYS A 81 -4.70 2.27 -16.90
CA CYS A 81 -4.02 1.96 -15.65
C CYS A 81 -3.20 3.13 -15.08
N ASP A 82 -3.56 4.37 -15.44
CA ASP A 82 -3.00 5.57 -14.82
C ASP A 82 -3.79 5.91 -13.54
N PRO A 83 -3.13 6.32 -12.45
CA PRO A 83 -3.80 6.72 -11.22
C PRO A 83 -4.55 8.05 -11.45
N LEU A 84 -5.87 8.04 -11.20
CA LEU A 84 -6.74 9.21 -11.23
C LEU A 84 -6.79 9.91 -9.88
N PHE A 85 -6.99 9.14 -8.80
CA PHE A 85 -7.07 9.70 -7.46
C PHE A 85 -6.53 8.74 -6.40
N ASP A 86 -5.63 9.24 -5.55
CA ASP A 86 -5.06 8.55 -4.40
C ASP A 86 -5.75 9.04 -3.11
N PHE A 87 -6.30 8.11 -2.32
CA PHE A 87 -6.96 8.38 -1.06
C PHE A 87 -6.01 8.37 0.16
N GLY A 88 -4.70 8.23 -0.06
CA GLY A 88 -3.67 8.12 0.99
C GLY A 88 -3.59 6.71 1.57
N THR A 89 -3.04 6.57 2.77
CA THR A 89 -3.09 5.32 3.54
C THR A 89 -4.12 5.38 4.66
N GLY A 90 -4.75 4.25 4.95
CA GLY A 90 -5.73 4.13 6.03
C GLY A 90 -6.05 2.67 6.38
N PRO A 91 -6.80 2.42 7.46
CA PRO A 91 -7.18 1.08 7.89
C PRO A 91 -8.35 0.54 7.05
N ARG A 92 -8.10 0.29 5.77
CA ARG A 92 -9.07 -0.19 4.77
C ARG A 92 -8.62 -1.50 4.13
N ASN A 93 -9.58 -2.34 3.78
CA ASN A 93 -9.36 -3.60 3.06
C ASN A 93 -10.41 -3.86 1.96
N ALA A 94 -11.39 -2.97 1.77
CA ALA A 94 -12.45 -3.14 0.78
C ALA A 94 -12.89 -1.81 0.16
N ALA A 95 -13.39 -1.86 -1.07
CA ALA A 95 -13.90 -0.74 -1.84
C ALA A 95 -15.25 -1.06 -2.50
N TYR A 96 -16.26 -0.24 -2.24
CA TYR A 96 -17.62 -0.47 -2.69
C TYR A 96 -18.17 0.74 -3.44
N TYR A 97 -18.34 0.62 -4.76
CA TYR A 97 -19.09 1.60 -5.54
C TYR A 97 -20.60 1.46 -5.32
N SER A 98 -21.29 2.59 -5.18
CA SER A 98 -22.76 2.65 -5.27
C SER A 98 -23.24 2.08 -6.62
N PRO A 99 -24.47 1.55 -6.72
CA PRO A 99 -24.99 0.96 -7.97
C PRO A 99 -24.96 1.91 -9.17
N GLN A 100 -25.14 3.22 -8.95
CA GLN A 100 -25.09 4.26 -9.98
C GLN A 100 -23.67 4.82 -10.19
N GLY A 101 -22.69 4.43 -9.36
CA GLY A 101 -21.27 4.78 -9.50
C GLY A 101 -20.86 6.16 -8.97
N HIS A 102 -21.78 6.93 -8.41
CA HIS A 102 -21.53 8.30 -7.93
C HIS A 102 -20.89 8.41 -6.54
N ILE A 103 -20.99 7.37 -5.71
CA ILE A 103 -20.39 7.27 -4.39
C ILE A 103 -19.47 6.05 -4.33
N LEU A 104 -18.32 6.21 -3.68
CA LEU A 104 -17.37 5.14 -3.36
C LEU A 104 -17.19 5.08 -1.83
N ILE A 105 -17.32 3.89 -1.26
CA ILE A 105 -17.05 3.64 0.16
C ILE A 105 -15.80 2.79 0.28
N LEU A 106 -14.79 3.33 0.97
CA LEU A 106 -13.60 2.58 1.39
C LEU A 106 -13.81 2.13 2.82
N ALA A 107 -13.73 0.83 3.07
CA ALA A 107 -14.03 0.27 4.38
C ALA A 107 -12.96 -0.67 4.89
N GLY A 108 -12.88 -0.77 6.22
CA GLY A 108 -12.04 -1.73 6.92
C GLY A 108 -12.88 -2.66 7.78
N PHE A 109 -13.20 -3.85 7.27
CA PHE A 109 -14.07 -4.84 7.94
C PHE A 109 -13.32 -6.08 8.46
N GLY A 110 -13.98 -6.85 9.32
CA GLY A 110 -13.42 -8.06 9.94
C GLY A 110 -12.36 -7.74 10.98
N ASN A 111 -11.08 -7.88 10.63
CA ASN A 111 -9.96 -7.67 11.56
C ASN A 111 -9.67 -6.17 11.82
N LEU A 112 -10.40 -5.28 11.14
CA LEU A 112 -10.29 -3.84 11.27
C LEU A 112 -11.48 -3.27 12.03
N ARG A 113 -11.35 -2.03 12.50
CA ARG A 113 -12.32 -1.41 13.43
C ARG A 113 -13.65 -0.99 12.79
N GLY A 114 -13.93 -1.37 11.55
CA GLY A 114 -15.17 -1.02 10.87
C GLY A 114 -15.24 0.42 10.39
N GLN A 115 -14.10 1.09 10.18
CA GLN A 115 -14.11 2.45 9.65
C GLN A 115 -14.56 2.45 8.19
N MET A 116 -15.47 3.36 7.86
CA MET A 116 -15.96 3.57 6.50
C MET A 116 -15.69 5.02 6.11
N GLU A 117 -15.11 5.22 4.93
CA GLU A 117 -14.91 6.52 4.33
C GLU A 117 -15.79 6.65 3.10
N VAL A 118 -16.73 7.59 3.13
CA VAL A 118 -17.66 7.82 2.03
C VAL A 118 -17.16 8.96 1.17
N TRP A 119 -17.02 8.73 -0.13
CA TRP A 119 -16.45 9.67 -1.09
C TRP A 119 -17.42 9.96 -2.24
N ASP A 120 -17.59 11.24 -2.58
CA ASP A 120 -18.17 11.65 -3.86
C ASP A 120 -17.14 11.38 -4.96
N VAL A 121 -17.43 10.45 -5.88
CA VAL A 121 -16.49 10.03 -6.94
C VAL A 121 -16.23 11.16 -7.93
N LYS A 122 -17.22 11.99 -8.22
CA LYS A 122 -17.09 13.06 -9.23
C LYS A 122 -16.16 14.18 -8.76
N LYS A 123 -16.19 14.48 -7.46
CA LYS A 123 -15.42 15.58 -6.85
C LYS A 123 -14.23 15.10 -6.01
N TYR A 124 -14.10 13.79 -5.80
CA TYR A 124 -13.20 13.18 -4.83
C TYR A 124 -13.21 13.90 -3.47
N LYS A 125 -14.42 14.25 -3.02
CA LYS A 125 -14.63 14.93 -1.75
C LYS A 125 -15.24 13.97 -0.75
N GLN A 126 -14.61 13.86 0.42
CA GLN A 126 -15.14 13.05 1.51
C GLN A 126 -16.47 13.61 2.00
N VAL A 127 -17.49 12.75 2.04
CA VAL A 127 -18.85 13.07 2.46
C VAL A 127 -19.03 12.79 3.94
N SER A 128 -18.63 11.60 4.39
CA SER A 128 -18.79 11.17 5.78
C SER A 128 -17.74 10.13 6.18
N LYS A 129 -17.60 9.91 7.49
CA LYS A 129 -16.69 8.94 8.11
C LYS A 129 -17.40 8.14 9.22
N PRO A 130 -18.43 7.33 8.89
CA PRO A 130 -19.10 6.48 9.86
C PRO A 130 -18.22 5.31 10.30
N GLN A 131 -18.59 4.70 11.43
CA GLN A 131 -17.94 3.51 11.94
C GLN A 131 -18.97 2.43 12.24
N ALA A 132 -18.81 1.27 11.62
CA ALA A 132 -19.62 0.06 11.79
C ALA A 132 -18.78 -1.03 12.47
N PRO A 133 -18.64 -0.99 13.81
CA PRO A 133 -17.78 -1.93 14.53
C PRO A 133 -18.23 -3.37 14.29
N ASP A 134 -17.24 -4.27 14.22
CA ASP A 134 -17.42 -5.73 14.05
C ASP A 134 -18.19 -6.14 12.78
N ALA A 135 -18.42 -5.23 11.84
CA ALA A 135 -19.07 -5.55 10.58
C ALA A 135 -18.19 -6.51 9.78
N THR A 136 -18.82 -7.59 9.31
CA THR A 136 -18.19 -8.64 8.50
C THR A 136 -18.74 -8.67 7.08
N HIS A 137 -19.89 -8.04 6.86
CA HIS A 137 -20.56 -7.97 5.57
C HIS A 137 -21.05 -6.54 5.31
N PHE A 138 -21.05 -6.18 4.04
CA PHE A 138 -21.49 -4.88 3.53
C PHE A 138 -22.24 -5.10 2.21
N SER A 139 -23.37 -4.42 2.01
CA SER A 139 -23.96 -4.29 0.67
C SER A 139 -24.70 -2.97 0.48
N TRP A 140 -24.67 -2.48 -0.76
CA TRP A 140 -25.43 -1.31 -1.18
C TRP A 140 -26.90 -1.67 -1.39
N CYS A 141 -27.78 -0.80 -0.90
CA CYS A 141 -29.16 -0.78 -1.36
C CYS A 141 -29.17 -0.39 -2.85
N PRO A 142 -30.04 -0.98 -3.68
CA PRO A 142 -30.16 -0.61 -5.09
C PRO A 142 -30.45 0.88 -5.34
N ASP A 143 -30.98 1.61 -4.36
CA ASP A 143 -31.22 3.06 -4.43
C ASP A 143 -29.94 3.91 -4.52
N GLY A 144 -28.80 3.36 -4.11
CA GLY A 144 -27.51 4.05 -4.06
C GLY A 144 -27.37 5.10 -2.97
N GLU A 145 -28.33 5.18 -2.05
CA GLU A 145 -28.29 6.09 -0.91
C GLU A 145 -28.09 5.35 0.42
N HIS A 146 -28.58 4.11 0.50
CA HIS A 146 -28.49 3.31 1.71
C HIS A 146 -27.50 2.17 1.56
N VAL A 147 -26.89 1.79 2.69
CA VAL A 147 -26.02 0.63 2.81
C VAL A 147 -26.42 -0.18 4.01
N ILE A 148 -26.17 -1.48 3.97
CA ILE A 148 -26.31 -2.36 5.12
C ILE A 148 -24.95 -2.88 5.53
N THR A 149 -24.70 -2.87 6.84
CA THR A 149 -23.57 -3.58 7.44
C THR A 149 -24.10 -4.62 8.39
N SER A 150 -23.54 -5.82 8.37
CA SER A 150 -23.93 -6.87 9.31
C SER A 150 -22.74 -7.63 9.87
N THR A 151 -22.96 -8.16 11.06
CA THR A 151 -22.08 -9.09 11.76
C THR A 151 -22.79 -10.44 11.76
N CYS A 152 -22.29 -11.38 10.97
CA CYS A 152 -22.94 -12.67 10.73
C CYS A 152 -22.12 -13.86 11.25
N SER A 153 -22.82 -14.88 11.73
CA SER A 153 -22.30 -16.23 11.92
C SER A 153 -22.00 -16.90 10.58
N PRO A 154 -21.01 -17.81 10.50
CA PRO A 154 -20.21 -18.33 11.61
C PRO A 154 -18.93 -17.52 11.90
N ARG A 155 -18.65 -16.46 11.12
CA ARG A 155 -17.39 -15.70 11.22
C ARG A 155 -17.22 -15.03 12.59
N LEU A 156 -18.28 -14.40 13.08
CA LEU A 156 -18.37 -13.92 14.45
C LEU A 156 -19.71 -14.37 15.01
N ARG A 157 -19.71 -15.11 16.12
CA ARG A 157 -20.95 -15.63 16.76
C ARG A 157 -21.47 -14.75 17.90
N VAL A 158 -20.74 -13.68 18.23
CA VAL A 158 -21.08 -12.76 19.31
C VAL A 158 -21.48 -11.43 18.69
N GLY A 159 -22.53 -10.77 19.24
CA GLY A 159 -22.96 -9.45 18.80
C GLY A 159 -23.53 -9.41 17.39
N ASN A 160 -24.13 -10.51 16.92
CA ASN A 160 -24.79 -10.60 15.62
C ASN A 160 -25.87 -9.53 15.49
N ARG A 161 -25.77 -8.72 14.43
CA ARG A 161 -26.63 -7.56 14.20
C ARG A 161 -26.55 -7.14 12.74
N PHE A 162 -27.51 -6.32 12.33
CA PHE A 162 -27.37 -5.52 11.12
C PHE A 162 -27.80 -4.07 11.36
N GLN A 163 -27.23 -3.18 10.58
CA GLN A 163 -27.48 -1.75 10.61
C GLN A 163 -27.65 -1.24 9.19
N VAL A 164 -28.71 -0.45 8.97
CA VAL A 164 -28.94 0.28 7.72
C VAL A 164 -28.48 1.70 7.94
N TRP A 165 -27.65 2.18 7.02
CA TRP A 165 -27.06 3.51 7.06
C TRP A 165 -27.45 4.27 5.81
N HIS A 166 -27.64 5.58 5.94
CA HIS A 166 -27.55 6.49 4.80
C HIS A 166 -26.06 6.81 4.55
N TYR A 167 -25.64 7.02 3.29
CA TYR A 167 -24.25 7.38 2.97
C TYR A 167 -23.75 8.65 3.67
N GLY A 168 -24.67 9.52 4.11
CA GLY A 168 -24.35 10.68 4.96
C GLY A 168 -23.77 10.31 6.34
N GLY A 169 -23.78 9.02 6.72
CA GLY A 169 -23.26 8.48 7.97
C GLY A 169 -24.32 8.26 9.06
N ALA A 170 -25.58 8.57 8.77
CA ALA A 170 -26.71 8.38 9.67
C ALA A 170 -27.11 6.90 9.77
N VAL A 171 -27.36 6.42 10.99
CA VAL A 171 -28.03 5.12 11.18
C VAL A 171 -29.53 5.32 11.02
N VAL A 172 -30.12 4.64 10.04
CA VAL A 172 -31.56 4.68 9.74
C VAL A 172 -32.29 3.56 10.47
N HIS A 173 -31.67 2.38 10.57
CA HIS A 173 -32.24 1.23 11.26
C HIS A 173 -31.14 0.38 11.88
N LYS A 174 -31.45 -0.26 13.01
CA LYS A 174 -30.56 -1.20 13.69
C LYS A 174 -31.40 -2.34 14.23
N GLN A 175 -30.95 -3.56 13.96
CA GLN A 175 -31.54 -4.77 14.51
C GLN A 175 -30.43 -5.59 15.16
N GLU A 176 -30.59 -5.84 16.45
CA GLU A 176 -29.77 -6.80 17.19
C GLU A 176 -30.50 -8.14 17.22
N VAL A 177 -29.72 -9.21 17.11
CA VAL A 177 -30.23 -10.57 17.19
C VAL A 177 -30.10 -11.04 18.64
N ALA A 178 -31.11 -11.78 19.12
CA ALA A 178 -31.16 -12.19 20.52
C ALA A 178 -29.94 -13.07 20.88
N GLU A 179 -29.50 -13.00 22.13
CA GLU A 179 -28.39 -13.81 22.60
C GLU A 179 -28.68 -15.31 22.39
N GLY A 180 -27.71 -16.03 21.85
CA GLY A 180 -27.87 -17.46 21.49
C GLY A 180 -28.57 -17.73 20.16
N THR A 181 -29.00 -16.69 19.42
CA THR A 181 -29.50 -16.85 18.04
C THR A 181 -28.47 -16.36 17.02
N GLU A 182 -28.42 -17.02 15.86
CA GLU A 182 -27.41 -16.78 14.82
C GLU A 182 -27.99 -15.98 13.65
N LEU A 183 -27.27 -14.94 13.23
CA LEU A 183 -27.55 -14.20 12.01
C LEU A 183 -26.66 -14.75 10.90
N TRP A 184 -27.25 -15.44 9.92
CA TRP A 184 -26.47 -16.04 8.83
C TRP A 184 -26.23 -15.08 7.68
N GLU A 185 -27.27 -14.35 7.29
CA GLU A 185 -27.24 -13.52 6.09
C GLU A 185 -28.23 -12.36 6.20
N VAL A 186 -27.84 -11.23 5.61
CA VAL A 186 -28.73 -10.10 5.37
C VAL A 186 -28.45 -9.58 3.98
N ARG A 187 -29.52 -9.44 3.17
CA ARG A 187 -29.41 -9.00 1.78
C ARG A 187 -30.54 -8.04 1.43
N TRP A 188 -30.23 -7.11 0.56
CA TRP A 188 -31.25 -6.32 -0.13
C TRP A 188 -31.98 -7.18 -1.16
N GLN A 189 -33.23 -6.82 -1.44
CA GLN A 189 -33.93 -7.37 -2.59
C GLN A 189 -33.22 -6.91 -3.87
N ASN A 190 -32.90 -7.86 -4.75
CA ASN A 190 -32.28 -7.55 -6.03
C ASN A 190 -33.29 -6.86 -6.95
N LEU A 191 -32.84 -5.79 -7.60
CA LEU A 191 -33.62 -5.04 -8.58
C LEU A 191 -32.80 -4.86 -9.86
N PRO A 192 -33.44 -4.80 -11.04
CA PRO A 192 -32.74 -4.59 -12.30
C PRO A 192 -31.89 -3.30 -12.28
N PRO A 193 -30.74 -3.28 -12.98
CA PRO A 193 -29.96 -2.05 -13.17
C PRO A 193 -30.84 -0.92 -13.74
N GLY A 194 -30.70 0.28 -13.21
CA GLY A 194 -31.50 1.44 -13.64
C GLY A 194 -32.88 1.57 -12.97
N SER A 195 -33.25 0.69 -12.04
CA SER A 195 -34.50 0.83 -11.25
C SER A 195 -34.57 2.13 -10.44
N PHE A 196 -33.42 2.70 -10.07
CA PHE A 196 -33.32 3.97 -9.37
C PHE A 196 -32.45 4.96 -10.13
N PRO A 197 -32.87 6.22 -10.26
CA PRO A 197 -32.07 7.26 -10.89
C PRO A 197 -30.89 7.66 -9.99
N GLN A 198 -29.81 8.12 -10.61
CA GLN A 198 -28.71 8.73 -9.89
C GLN A 198 -29.17 10.03 -9.22
N ARG A 199 -28.95 10.14 -7.90
CA ARG A 199 -29.26 11.35 -7.11
C ARG A 199 -28.01 12.21 -6.91
N ALA A 200 -28.22 13.48 -6.61
CA ALA A 200 -27.12 14.39 -6.28
C ALA A 200 -26.58 14.08 -4.88
N VAL A 201 -25.25 13.97 -4.76
CA VAL A 201 -24.58 13.70 -3.47
C VAL A 201 -24.80 14.89 -2.52
N ARG A 202 -25.33 14.60 -1.34
CA ARG A 202 -25.53 15.56 -0.24
C ARG A 202 -24.34 15.51 0.70
N TYR A 203 -23.83 16.68 1.09
CA TYR A 203 -22.67 16.81 1.99
C TYR A 203 -23.05 17.10 3.44
N GLN A 204 -24.33 17.32 3.72
CA GLN A 204 -24.79 17.58 5.06
C GLN A 204 -24.90 16.25 5.80
N GLN A 205 -24.26 16.14 6.97
CA GLN A 205 -24.46 15.02 7.86
C GLN A 205 -25.91 15.05 8.32
N GLU A 206 -26.73 14.16 7.79
CA GLU A 206 -28.10 13.98 8.27
C GLU A 206 -28.00 13.36 9.68
N ALA A 207 -28.65 13.99 10.66
CA ALA A 207 -28.87 13.36 11.95
C ALA A 207 -29.95 12.30 11.75
N GLY A 208 -29.54 11.03 11.68
CA GLY A 208 -30.51 9.93 11.63
C GLY A 208 -31.36 9.91 12.89
N PRO A 209 -32.55 9.29 12.87
CA PRO A 209 -33.39 9.13 14.05
C PRO A 209 -32.65 8.40 15.20
N LEU A 210 -31.64 7.60 14.88
CA LEU A 210 -30.80 6.85 15.83
C LEU A 210 -29.43 7.52 16.10
N GLY A 211 -29.20 8.72 15.58
CA GLY A 211 -27.95 9.49 15.79
C GLY A 211 -26.78 9.12 14.86
N SER A 212 -25.63 9.76 15.12
CA SER A 212 -24.34 9.48 14.47
C SER A 212 -23.48 8.61 15.37
N THR A 213 -22.76 7.63 14.81
CA THR A 213 -21.89 6.72 15.59
C THR A 213 -20.48 7.23 15.81
N GLN A 214 -20.17 8.49 15.45
CA GLN A 214 -18.84 9.02 15.74
C GLN A 214 -18.65 9.10 17.26
N PRO A 215 -17.65 8.39 17.82
CA PRO A 215 -17.38 8.49 19.24
C PRO A 215 -16.98 9.94 19.56
N PRO A 216 -17.47 10.53 20.66
CA PRO A 216 -16.98 11.82 21.12
C PRO A 216 -15.46 11.73 21.30
N PRO A 217 -14.70 12.80 21.00
CA PRO A 217 -13.24 12.77 21.15
C PRO A 217 -12.89 12.48 22.61
N THR A 218 -12.49 11.24 22.89
CA THR A 218 -12.02 10.84 24.21
C THR A 218 -10.64 11.47 24.41
N GLN A 219 -10.49 12.27 25.48
CA GLN A 219 -9.18 12.80 25.83
C GLN A 219 -8.25 11.63 26.12
N ALA A 220 -7.14 11.54 25.37
CA ALA A 220 -6.15 10.49 25.58
C ALA A 220 -5.66 10.54 27.02
N TYR A 221 -5.81 9.43 27.75
CA TYR A 221 -5.40 9.33 29.16
C TYR A 221 -3.93 9.74 29.31
N ARG A 222 -3.71 10.81 30.08
CA ARG A 222 -2.37 11.22 30.48
C ARG A 222 -2.07 10.64 31.86
N PRO A 223 -1.04 9.78 31.98
CA PRO A 223 -0.64 9.27 33.28
C PRO A 223 -0.25 10.44 34.19
N PRO A 224 -0.50 10.34 35.51
CA PRO A 224 -0.34 11.45 36.45
C PRO A 224 1.02 12.16 36.37
N ALA A 225 2.11 11.40 36.17
CA ALA A 225 3.48 11.92 36.07
C ALA A 225 3.76 12.80 34.84
N LEU A 226 2.91 12.76 33.80
CA LEU A 226 3.11 13.48 32.53
C LEU A 226 2.08 14.60 32.30
N ARG A 227 1.30 14.97 33.34
CA ARG A 227 0.33 16.06 33.24
C ARG A 227 0.96 17.44 33.21
N HIS A 228 2.14 17.60 33.82
CA HIS A 228 2.85 18.87 33.95
C HIS A 228 3.81 19.17 32.78
N LEU A 229 4.03 18.18 31.91
CA LEU A 229 4.90 18.34 30.74
C LEU A 229 4.08 18.75 29.51
N PRO A 230 4.65 19.59 28.62
CA PRO A 230 4.05 19.90 27.33
C PRO A 230 3.70 18.61 26.57
N PRO A 231 2.65 18.61 25.73
CA PRO A 231 2.39 17.48 24.84
C PRO A 231 3.65 17.13 24.04
N ALA A 232 4.28 16.00 24.36
CA ALA A 232 5.20 15.38 23.43
C ALA A 232 4.37 14.86 22.25
N GLU A 233 4.70 15.28 21.04
CA GLU A 233 4.13 14.69 19.83
C GLU A 233 4.41 13.19 19.84
N ARG A 234 3.37 12.40 20.10
CA ARG A 234 3.45 10.95 19.94
C ARG A 234 3.62 10.70 18.45
N ALA A 235 4.82 10.33 18.02
CA ALA A 235 5.03 9.71 16.72
C ALA A 235 4.05 8.52 16.63
N ARG A 236 3.02 8.64 15.78
CA ARG A 236 2.14 7.51 15.50
C ARG A 236 3.02 6.43 14.89
N LEU A 237 3.05 5.24 15.51
CA LEU A 237 3.83 4.09 15.04
C LEU A 237 3.52 3.71 13.59
N HIS A 238 2.35 4.08 13.08
CA HIS A 238 2.01 4.10 11.67
C HIS A 238 1.72 5.53 11.24
N GLU A 239 2.60 6.10 10.42
CA GLU A 239 2.37 7.38 9.76
C GLU A 239 1.33 7.16 8.64
N GLU A 240 0.10 7.62 8.87
CA GLU A 240 -0.92 7.67 7.81
C GLU A 240 -0.46 8.73 6.80
N GLU A 241 -0.01 8.26 5.64
CA GLU A 241 0.47 9.07 4.55
C GLU A 241 -0.74 9.76 3.91
N PRO A 242 -0.77 11.11 3.87
CA PRO A 242 -1.87 11.82 3.24
C PRO A 242 -1.90 11.50 1.74
N ALA A 243 -3.09 11.53 1.16
CA ALA A 243 -3.32 11.45 -0.28
C ALA A 243 -2.28 12.28 -1.04
N GLN A 244 -1.59 11.68 -2.00
CA GLN A 244 -0.59 12.40 -2.80
C GLN A 244 -1.19 13.64 -3.49
N ASN A 245 -2.47 13.58 -3.85
CA ASN A 245 -3.23 14.69 -4.45
C ASN A 245 -3.52 15.86 -3.50
N LEU A 246 -3.43 15.65 -2.19
CA LEU A 246 -3.68 16.68 -1.17
C LEU A 246 -2.39 17.28 -0.58
N ARG A 247 -1.21 16.85 -1.06
CA ARG A 247 0.06 17.46 -0.68
C ARG A 247 0.15 18.86 -1.27
N PRO A 248 0.31 19.92 -0.46
CA PRO A 248 0.62 21.24 -0.98
C PRO A 248 2.06 21.20 -1.51
N GLY A 249 2.21 20.90 -2.81
CA GLY A 249 3.49 21.02 -3.51
C GLY A 249 3.94 19.81 -4.32
N ASP A 250 3.13 19.35 -5.27
CA ASP A 250 3.66 18.69 -6.48
C ASP A 250 3.13 19.42 -7.72
N LYS A 251 3.47 20.71 -7.82
CA LYS A 251 3.62 21.30 -9.16
C LYS A 251 4.82 20.58 -9.77
N SER A 252 4.53 19.72 -10.75
CA SER A 252 5.50 19.12 -11.67
C SER A 252 6.74 20.00 -11.79
N LEU A 253 7.89 19.51 -11.33
CA LEU A 253 9.16 20.23 -11.49
C LEU A 253 9.30 20.61 -12.97
N SER A 254 9.40 21.92 -13.25
CA SER A 254 9.42 22.39 -14.63
C SER A 254 10.59 21.75 -15.38
N LYS A 255 10.47 21.59 -16.70
CA LYS A 255 11.54 21.02 -17.56
C LYS A 255 12.92 21.70 -17.35
N ALA A 256 12.94 22.93 -16.84
CA ALA A 256 14.17 23.64 -16.47
C ALA A 256 14.83 23.11 -15.17
N ALA A 257 14.04 22.68 -14.18
CA ALA A 257 14.53 22.11 -12.93
C ALA A 257 15.19 20.73 -13.15
N LEU A 258 14.58 19.86 -13.96
CA LEU A 258 15.18 18.57 -14.36
C LEU A 258 16.48 18.75 -15.16
N LYS A 259 16.54 19.79 -16.01
CA LYS A 259 17.75 20.11 -16.80
C LYS A 259 18.87 20.62 -15.88
N ASN A 260 18.56 21.40 -14.86
CA ASN A 260 19.55 21.88 -13.88
C ASN A 260 20.01 20.79 -12.90
N GLN A 261 19.16 19.82 -12.59
CA GLN A 261 19.52 18.64 -11.80
C GLN A 261 20.49 17.74 -12.59
N LYS A 262 20.16 17.39 -13.85
CA LYS A 262 21.09 16.68 -14.75
C LYS A 262 22.41 17.44 -14.98
N LYS A 263 22.38 18.78 -15.02
CA LYS A 263 23.60 19.60 -15.14
C LYS A 263 24.45 19.59 -13.87
N ARG A 264 23.84 19.51 -12.68
CA ARG A 264 24.55 19.38 -11.39
C ARG A 264 25.14 17.99 -11.21
N ASP A 265 24.46 16.96 -11.68
CA ASP A 265 24.93 15.58 -11.60
C ASP A 265 26.08 15.33 -12.60
N ASN A 266 25.98 15.84 -13.82
CA ASN A 266 27.10 15.80 -14.79
C ASN A 266 28.31 16.65 -14.33
N LYS A 267 28.09 17.74 -13.59
CA LYS A 267 29.19 18.57 -13.04
C LYS A 267 29.83 17.92 -11.81
N LYS A 268 29.14 17.01 -11.12
CA LYS A 268 29.70 16.15 -10.06
C LYS A 268 30.51 14.99 -10.67
N ALA A 269 30.04 14.39 -11.76
CA ALA A 269 30.79 13.37 -12.51
C ALA A 269 32.08 13.94 -13.14
N ALA A 270 32.02 15.13 -13.75
CA ALA A 270 33.20 15.78 -14.35
C ALA A 270 34.24 16.26 -13.32
N LYS A 271 33.88 16.35 -12.03
CA LYS A 271 34.83 16.68 -10.94
C LYS A 271 35.55 15.46 -10.37
N GLN A 272 35.11 14.25 -10.71
CA GLN A 272 35.79 13.00 -10.38
C GLN A 272 36.82 12.58 -11.45
N GLU A 273 36.85 13.20 -12.62
CA GLU A 273 37.80 12.87 -13.70
C GLU A 273 39.04 13.81 -13.80
N LEU A 274 39.20 14.77 -12.90
CA LEU A 274 40.38 15.66 -12.87
C LEU A 274 41.39 15.22 -11.80
N LYS A 275 42.03 14.05 -12.03
CA LYS A 275 43.41 13.73 -11.62
C LYS A 275 44.05 12.83 -12.69
N THR A 276 44.65 13.51 -13.66
CA THR A 276 45.69 13.17 -14.67
C THR A 276 46.83 12.30 -14.09
N ASP A 277 47.60 11.42 -14.78
CA ASP A 277 47.86 11.08 -16.22
C ASP A 277 49.07 10.04 -16.27
N PRO A 278 49.75 9.65 -17.38
CA PRO A 278 49.42 8.83 -18.58
C PRO A 278 50.55 7.79 -18.95
N PRO A 279 50.88 7.40 -20.21
CA PRO A 279 50.19 6.50 -21.17
C PRO A 279 51.07 5.35 -21.76
N SER A 280 50.46 4.34 -22.41
CA SER A 280 51.06 3.66 -23.58
C SER A 280 50.00 2.97 -24.45
N ASP A 281 50.10 3.22 -25.76
CA ASP A 281 49.28 2.73 -26.88
C ASP A 281 50.19 1.90 -27.83
N PRO A 282 49.73 1.19 -28.90
CA PRO A 282 48.35 0.92 -29.37
C PRO A 282 48.04 -0.52 -29.91
N ALA A 283 46.74 -0.87 -29.89
CA ALA A 283 45.91 -1.67 -30.86
C ALA A 283 46.22 -3.16 -31.19
N PRO A 284 45.32 -3.98 -31.83
CA PRO A 284 43.94 -3.74 -32.30
C PRO A 284 42.88 -4.87 -32.03
N VAL A 285 41.60 -4.55 -32.32
CA VAL A 285 40.41 -5.37 -32.71
C VAL A 285 39.99 -6.65 -31.94
N SER A 286 38.72 -6.72 -31.50
CA SER A 286 37.62 -7.35 -32.27
C SER A 286 36.30 -7.42 -31.48
N ASN A 287 35.21 -7.55 -32.24
CA ASN A 287 33.80 -7.40 -31.90
C ASN A 287 33.12 -8.78 -31.69
N ASN A 288 32.04 -8.79 -30.89
CA ASN A 288 30.93 -9.75 -30.79
C ASN A 288 31.05 -11.13 -30.07
N GLN A 289 30.19 -11.24 -29.04
CA GLN A 289 29.24 -12.31 -28.65
C GLN A 289 29.70 -13.78 -28.52
N SER A 290 29.57 -14.37 -27.31
CA SER A 290 28.54 -15.40 -26.97
C SER A 290 28.85 -16.15 -25.65
N GLU A 291 27.85 -16.25 -24.77
CA GLU A 291 27.47 -17.43 -23.95
C GLU A 291 28.41 -18.05 -22.87
N PRO A 292 27.85 -18.87 -21.94
CA PRO A 292 28.26 -18.91 -20.54
C PRO A 292 29.44 -19.86 -20.28
N SER A 293 30.39 -19.42 -19.46
CA SER A 293 31.51 -20.27 -19.03
C SER A 293 31.26 -20.87 -17.65
N ILE A 294 31.17 -22.20 -17.68
CA ILE A 294 31.23 -23.16 -16.59
C ILE A 294 32.54 -22.96 -15.82
N GLY A 295 32.45 -22.73 -14.50
CA GLY A 295 33.65 -22.81 -13.64
C GLY A 295 33.66 -22.03 -12.33
N GLU A 296 32.68 -21.18 -11.99
CA GLU A 296 32.64 -20.58 -10.64
C GLU A 296 31.79 -21.44 -9.70
N THR A 297 32.47 -22.14 -8.80
CA THR A 297 31.83 -22.94 -7.75
C THR A 297 31.14 -22.04 -6.73
N GLU A 298 30.09 -22.52 -6.06
CA GLU A 298 29.39 -21.74 -5.01
C GLU A 298 30.35 -21.27 -3.90
N THR A 299 31.45 -21.99 -3.68
CA THR A 299 32.57 -21.65 -2.80
C THR A 299 33.29 -20.37 -3.24
N ASP A 300 33.50 -20.14 -4.54
CA ASP A 300 34.16 -18.92 -5.05
C ASP A 300 33.34 -17.65 -4.80
N LYS A 301 32.01 -17.76 -4.93
CA LYS A 301 31.08 -16.66 -4.62
C LYS A 301 31.06 -16.34 -3.12
N LYS A 302 31.13 -17.37 -2.26
CA LYS A 302 31.24 -17.22 -0.80
C LYS A 302 32.55 -16.56 -0.39
N ILE A 303 33.68 -16.97 -0.98
CA ILE A 303 35.00 -16.36 -0.76
C ILE A 303 35.00 -14.88 -1.16
N LYS A 304 34.45 -14.54 -2.34
CA LYS A 304 34.33 -13.13 -2.79
C LYS A 304 33.49 -12.28 -1.83
N ASN A 305 32.41 -12.83 -1.28
CA ASN A 305 31.55 -12.12 -0.33
C ASN A 305 32.20 -11.95 1.05
N LEU A 306 32.92 -12.96 1.56
CA LEU A 306 33.68 -12.86 2.82
C LEU A 306 34.81 -11.82 2.73
N LYS A 307 35.57 -11.81 1.62
CA LYS A 307 36.61 -10.78 1.37
C LYS A 307 36.04 -9.35 1.36
N LYS A 308 34.85 -9.15 0.77
CA LYS A 308 34.16 -7.85 0.80
C LYS A 308 33.77 -7.41 2.22
N LYS A 309 33.30 -8.35 3.06
CA LYS A 309 32.94 -8.07 4.46
C LYS A 309 34.17 -7.71 5.29
N LEU A 310 35.28 -8.41 5.11
CA LEU A 310 36.54 -8.11 5.80
C LEU A 310 37.09 -6.72 5.43
N LYS A 311 37.02 -6.33 4.15
CA LYS A 311 37.43 -4.98 3.71
C LYS A 311 36.60 -3.87 4.37
N ALA A 312 35.30 -4.10 4.54
CA ALA A 312 34.42 -3.14 5.23
C ALA A 312 34.72 -3.04 6.74
N ILE A 313 35.22 -4.12 7.36
CA ILE A 313 35.66 -4.12 8.76
C ILE A 313 37.00 -3.38 8.90
N GLU A 314 37.91 -3.54 7.94
CA GLU A 314 39.18 -2.80 7.87
C GLU A 314 38.96 -1.28 7.78
N GLU A 315 38.02 -0.83 6.94
CA GLU A 315 37.59 0.58 6.88
C GLU A 315 36.97 1.06 8.21
N LEU A 316 36.27 0.20 8.95
CA LEU A 316 35.74 0.54 10.28
C LEU A 316 36.86 0.64 11.34
N LYS A 317 37.91 -0.19 11.24
CA LYS A 317 39.12 -0.06 12.09
C LYS A 317 39.86 1.24 11.82
N GLU A 318 40.00 1.64 10.56
CA GLU A 318 40.64 2.91 10.18
C GLU A 318 39.81 4.12 10.66
N GLN A 319 38.48 4.00 10.66
CA GLN A 319 37.60 5.01 11.26
C GLN A 319 37.70 5.05 12.80
N GLN A 320 38.00 3.92 13.45
CA GLN A 320 38.25 3.86 14.89
C GLN A 320 39.60 4.51 15.26
N THR A 321 40.65 4.24 14.50
CA THR A 321 41.99 4.81 14.74
C THR A 321 42.07 6.29 14.40
N SER A 322 41.23 6.79 13.49
CA SER A 322 41.05 8.23 13.22
C SER A 322 40.17 8.96 14.24
N GLY A 323 39.78 8.29 15.35
CA GLY A 323 39.13 8.92 16.50
C GLY A 323 37.62 9.14 16.36
N LYS A 324 36.98 8.49 15.37
CA LYS A 324 35.53 8.61 15.14
C LYS A 324 34.74 7.67 16.07
N VAL A 325 33.71 8.18 16.73
CA VAL A 325 32.86 7.38 17.63
C VAL A 325 31.99 6.42 16.81
N LEU A 326 32.24 5.12 16.98
CA LEU A 326 31.49 4.05 16.30
C LEU A 326 30.20 3.70 17.05
N GLN A 327 29.14 3.42 16.29
CA GLN A 327 27.87 2.97 16.85
C GLN A 327 27.96 1.51 17.31
N LYS A 328 27.10 1.10 18.26
CA LYS A 328 27.11 -0.27 18.83
C LYS A 328 27.07 -1.39 17.77
N ASN A 329 26.27 -1.21 16.72
CA ASN A 329 26.19 -2.16 15.59
C ASN A 329 27.48 -2.24 14.75
N GLN A 330 28.34 -1.22 14.76
CA GLN A 330 29.64 -1.23 14.06
C GLN A 330 30.71 -1.91 14.92
N LEU A 331 30.67 -1.73 16.25
CA LEU A 331 31.52 -2.44 17.20
C LEU A 331 31.24 -3.96 17.18
N GLU A 332 29.97 -4.36 17.10
CA GLU A 332 29.59 -5.78 16.96
C GLU A 332 30.07 -6.40 15.64
N LYS A 333 30.26 -5.59 14.58
CA LYS A 333 30.85 -6.07 13.31
C LYS A 333 32.36 -6.26 13.41
N LEU A 334 33.05 -5.40 14.15
CA LEU A 334 34.48 -5.53 14.44
C LEU A 334 34.77 -6.79 15.28
N GLN A 335 33.92 -7.13 16.24
CA GLN A 335 34.06 -8.33 17.05
C GLN A 335 33.91 -9.64 16.26
N LYS A 336 33.29 -9.61 15.08
CA LYS A 336 33.09 -10.80 14.23
C LYS A 336 34.20 -11.02 13.21
N GLU A 337 35.24 -10.19 13.22
CA GLU A 337 36.33 -10.27 12.24
C GLU A 337 37.08 -11.60 12.31
N ASP A 338 37.45 -12.04 13.52
CA ASP A 338 38.21 -13.28 13.71
C ASP A 338 37.41 -14.51 13.23
N GLN A 339 36.09 -14.50 13.44
CA GLN A 339 35.18 -15.54 12.95
C GLN A 339 35.14 -15.56 11.41
N LEU A 340 35.07 -14.39 10.76
CA LEU A 340 35.04 -14.29 9.30
C LEU A 340 36.40 -14.66 8.66
N LEU A 341 37.52 -14.38 9.34
CA LEU A 341 38.86 -14.82 8.91
C LEU A 341 39.01 -16.33 9.02
N GLN A 342 38.49 -16.93 10.08
CA GLN A 342 38.51 -18.38 10.28
C GLN A 342 37.63 -19.09 9.23
N GLU A 343 36.42 -18.59 8.97
CA GLU A 343 35.52 -19.12 7.94
C GLU A 343 36.13 -18.98 6.53
N LEU A 344 36.80 -17.86 6.24
CA LEU A 344 37.51 -17.67 4.97
C LEU A 344 38.69 -18.64 4.83
N LYS A 345 39.43 -18.90 5.91
CA LYS A 345 40.57 -19.83 5.91
C LYS A 345 40.10 -21.28 5.72
N GLU A 346 39.01 -21.69 6.36
CA GLU A 346 38.41 -23.02 6.19
C GLU A 346 37.95 -23.24 4.74
N LEU A 347 37.28 -22.24 4.13
CA LEU A 347 36.84 -22.31 2.74
C LEU A 347 37.99 -22.27 1.71
N GLN A 348 39.15 -21.73 2.09
CA GLN A 348 40.35 -21.74 1.26
C GLN A 348 41.18 -23.02 1.40
N ILE A 349 41.04 -23.76 2.51
CA ILE A 349 41.68 -25.07 2.71
C ILE A 349 40.83 -26.19 2.07
N SER A 350 39.51 -25.98 1.93
CA SER A 350 38.60 -26.93 1.28
C SER A 350 38.57 -26.82 -0.25
N LEU A 351 39.41 -25.97 -0.84
CA LEU A 351 39.57 -25.75 -2.28
C LEU A 351 40.89 -26.38 -2.74
#